data_AF-M1ZWU8-F1
#
_entry.id   AF-M1ZWU8-F1
#
_cell.length_a   1.000
_cell.length_b   1.000
_cell.length_c   1.000
_cell.angle_alpha   90.00
_cell.angle_beta   90.00
_cell.angle_gamma   90.00
#
_symmetry.space_group_name_H-M   'P 1'
#
loop_
_entity.id
_entity.type
_entity.pdbx_description
1 polymer ?
#
loop_
_entity_poly.entity_id
_entity_poly.type
_entity_poly.pdbx_seq_one_letter_code
_entity_poly.pdbx_strand_id
1 'polypeptide(L)'
;MKSFLKTLLIVLICIVIAGFAFFKMATYQGDQGENLSDNSIKNENILDKLKNVELSKGTLTVNEEDVNEMLKVYFQNEKNVGSILVKSVKVDTKDNKLNLYVPVRYNGIDLLMSSYGDVSARDDKIIYKVDSIKMGKVSVPKSILLNEIKNQT
;
A
#
# COMPACT_ATOMS: atom_id res chain seq x y z
N MET A 1 20.98 42.88 14.38
CA MET A 1 20.97 41.61 13.62
C MET A 1 20.72 40.35 14.47
N LYS A 2 21.33 40.18 15.65
CA LYS A 2 21.17 38.93 16.46
C LYS A 2 19.73 38.62 16.89
N SER A 3 18.90 39.62 17.19
CA SER A 3 17.49 39.41 17.59
C SER A 3 16.60 39.02 16.40
N PHE A 4 16.71 39.72 15.26
CA PHE A 4 15.98 39.39 14.04
C PHE A 4 16.30 37.98 13.52
N LEU A 5 17.58 37.58 13.56
CA LEU A 5 17.99 36.23 13.14
C LEU A 5 17.42 35.13 14.05
N LYS A 6 17.33 35.38 15.37
CA LYS A 6 16.68 34.48 16.32
C LYS A 6 15.18 34.35 16.06
N THR A 7 14.49 35.47 15.82
CA THR A 7 13.06 35.46 15.50
C THR A 7 12.79 34.73 14.18
N LEU A 8 13.59 34.98 13.15
CA LEU A 8 13.51 34.30 11.86
C LEU A 8 13.69 32.78 12.01
N LEU A 9 14.68 32.36 12.81
CA LEU A 9 14.98 30.95 13.04
C LEU A 9 13.86 30.24 13.81
N ILE A 10 13.26 30.91 14.80
CA ILE A 10 12.07 30.40 15.51
C ILE A 10 10.89 30.24 14.55
N VAL A 11 10.62 31.23 13.71
CA VAL A 11 9.54 31.16 12.72
C VAL A 11 9.76 30.02 11.73
N LEU A 12 10.99 29.83 11.25
CA LEU A 12 11.35 28.74 10.34
C LEU A 12 11.14 27.36 10.99
N ILE A 13 11.55 27.20 12.25
CA ILE A 13 11.31 25.96 13.02
C ILE A 13 9.80 25.71 13.16
N CYS A 14 9.01 26.74 13.49
CA CYS A 14 7.55 26.61 13.58
C CYS A 14 6.92 26.17 12.25
N ILE A 15 7.38 26.70 11.12
CA ILE A 15 6.89 26.30 9.78
C ILE A 15 7.26 24.85 9.48
N VAL A 16 8.47 24.40 9.83
CA VAL A 16 8.90 23.01 9.63
C VAL A 16 8.08 22.05 10.50
N ILE A 17 7.82 22.39 11.77
CA ILE A 17 6.98 21.60 12.67
C ILE A 17 5.53 21.54 12.16
N ALA A 18 4.97 22.68 11.75
CA ALA A 18 3.63 22.74 11.18
C ALA A 18 3.52 21.95 9.87
N GLY A 19 4.53 22.05 9.00
CA GLY A 19 4.63 21.28 7.75
C GLY A 19 4.73 19.78 8.01
N PHE A 20 5.50 19.35 9.02
CA PHE A 20 5.60 17.95 9.39
C PHE A 20 4.29 17.40 10.00
N ALA A 21 3.61 18.20 10.83
CA ALA A 21 2.30 17.85 11.36
C ALA A 21 1.24 17.74 10.25
N PHE A 22 1.25 18.67 9.29
CA PHE A 22 0.36 18.64 8.13
C PHE A 22 0.68 17.47 7.20
N PHE A 23 1.95 17.17 6.98
CA PHE A 23 2.38 16.00 6.21
C PHE A 23 1.89 14.71 6.86
N LYS A 24 2.09 14.55 8.17
CA LYS A 24 1.51 13.44 8.92
C LYS A 24 0.00 13.39 8.74
N MET A 25 -0.73 14.49 8.90
CA MET A 25 -2.20 14.47 8.72
C MET A 25 -2.66 14.15 7.29
N ALA A 26 -1.87 14.50 6.27
CA ALA A 26 -2.15 14.19 4.87
C ALA A 26 -1.83 12.72 4.50
N THR A 27 -0.85 12.11 5.16
CA THR A 27 -0.45 10.72 4.95
C THR A 27 -1.14 9.73 5.88
N TYR A 28 -1.58 10.19 7.05
CA TYR A 28 -2.23 9.39 8.08
C TYR A 28 -3.74 9.30 7.81
N GLN A 29 -4.22 8.11 7.44
CA GLN A 29 -5.64 7.81 7.30
C GLN A 29 -6.22 7.13 8.55
N GLY A 30 -5.83 7.53 9.77
CA GLY A 30 -6.47 7.11 11.04
C GLY A 30 -6.92 5.63 11.09
N ASP A 31 -8.13 5.43 11.62
CA ASP A 31 -8.84 4.14 11.83
C ASP A 31 -8.93 3.26 10.55
N GLN A 32 -8.90 3.86 9.36
CA GLN A 32 -8.95 3.14 8.09
C GLN A 32 -7.64 2.37 7.82
N GLY A 33 -6.49 2.94 8.19
CA GLY A 33 -5.20 2.26 8.06
C GLY A 33 -5.06 1.05 8.98
N GLU A 34 -5.58 1.14 10.21
CA GLU A 34 -5.53 0.05 11.20
C GLU A 34 -6.40 -1.14 10.79
N ASN A 35 -7.63 -0.87 10.31
CA ASN A 35 -8.51 -1.91 9.76
C ASN A 35 -7.96 -2.57 8.48
N LEU A 36 -7.12 -1.87 7.71
CA LEU A 36 -6.42 -2.43 6.53
C LEU A 36 -5.23 -3.32 6.91
N SER A 37 -4.66 -3.14 8.10
CA SER A 37 -3.57 -3.97 8.65
C SER A 37 -4.04 -5.12 9.54
N ASP A 38 -5.37 -5.36 9.62
CA ASP A 38 -5.91 -6.56 10.26
C ASP A 38 -5.55 -7.81 9.44
N ASN A 39 -4.43 -8.43 9.79
CA ASN A 39 -3.96 -9.68 9.20
C ASN A 39 -4.60 -10.92 9.85
N SER A 40 -5.64 -10.77 10.68
CA SER A 40 -6.36 -11.93 11.22
C SER A 40 -7.09 -12.68 10.10
N ILE A 41 -6.78 -13.97 9.99
CA ILE A 41 -7.43 -14.92 9.08
C ILE A 41 -8.76 -15.27 9.72
N LYS A 42 -9.89 -15.04 9.02
CA LYS A 42 -11.23 -15.27 9.58
C LYS A 42 -11.94 -16.45 8.91
N ASN A 43 -11.43 -16.92 7.78
CA ASN A 43 -12.06 -17.96 6.99
C ASN A 43 -11.04 -19.02 6.56
N GLU A 44 -11.10 -20.13 7.28
CA GLU A 44 -10.24 -21.32 7.11
C GLU A 44 -10.51 -22.05 5.79
N ASN A 45 -11.67 -21.81 5.14
CA ASN A 45 -12.05 -22.51 3.90
C ASN A 45 -11.11 -22.22 2.73
N ILE A 46 -10.36 -21.13 2.73
CA ILE A 46 -9.50 -20.80 1.58
C ILE A 46 -8.29 -21.72 1.47
N LEU A 47 -7.74 -22.15 2.62
CA LEU A 47 -6.64 -23.10 2.65
C LEU A 47 -7.12 -24.46 2.12
N ASP A 48 -8.35 -24.83 2.45
CA ASP A 48 -9.00 -26.03 1.93
C ASP A 48 -9.30 -25.91 0.42
N LYS A 49 -9.79 -24.76 -0.06
CA LYS A 49 -9.97 -24.49 -1.50
C LYS A 49 -8.65 -24.60 -2.26
N LEU A 50 -7.58 -23.99 -1.77
CA LEU A 50 -6.25 -24.02 -2.40
C LEU A 50 -5.69 -25.46 -2.46
N LYS A 51 -5.78 -26.18 -1.34
CA LYS A 51 -5.36 -27.59 -1.25
C LYS A 51 -6.13 -28.50 -2.21
N ASN A 52 -7.44 -28.29 -2.35
CA ASN A 52 -8.28 -29.09 -3.23
C ASN A 52 -8.00 -28.80 -4.72
N VAL A 53 -7.62 -27.58 -5.09
CA VAL A 53 -7.27 -27.21 -6.47
C VAL A 53 -5.92 -27.79 -6.88
N GLU A 54 -4.93 -27.72 -5.99
CA GLU A 54 -3.60 -28.30 -6.24
C GLU A 54 -3.71 -29.82 -6.48
N LEU A 55 -4.59 -30.49 -5.75
CA LEU A 55 -4.86 -31.92 -5.92
C LEU A 55 -5.70 -32.27 -7.16
N SER A 56 -6.57 -31.36 -7.64
CA SER A 56 -7.54 -31.63 -8.72
C SER A 56 -7.16 -31.08 -10.09
N LYS A 57 -6.08 -30.29 -10.22
CA LYS A 57 -5.69 -29.57 -11.47
C LYS A 57 -6.86 -28.80 -12.11
N GLY A 58 -7.84 -28.37 -11.29
CA GLY A 58 -9.06 -27.71 -11.74
C GLY A 58 -8.89 -26.19 -11.90
N THR A 59 -9.87 -25.56 -12.53
CA THR A 59 -9.99 -24.09 -12.57
C THR A 59 -10.50 -23.58 -11.23
N LEU A 60 -9.73 -22.75 -10.55
CA LEU A 60 -10.17 -22.04 -9.34
C LEU A 60 -10.76 -20.69 -9.70
N THR A 61 -12.01 -20.45 -9.33
CA THR A 61 -12.59 -19.10 -9.33
C THR A 61 -12.37 -18.49 -7.95
N VAL A 62 -11.63 -17.39 -7.89
CA VAL A 62 -11.41 -16.59 -6.66
C VAL A 62 -12.20 -15.29 -6.75
N ASN A 63 -12.84 -14.91 -5.65
CA ASN A 63 -13.45 -13.59 -5.50
C ASN A 63 -12.52 -12.64 -4.72
N GLU A 64 -12.96 -11.40 -4.49
CA GLU A 64 -12.15 -10.39 -3.79
C GLU A 64 -11.84 -10.78 -2.34
N GLU A 65 -12.81 -11.32 -1.61
CA GLU A 65 -12.63 -11.77 -0.24
C GLU A 65 -11.59 -12.89 -0.17
N ASP A 66 -11.66 -13.83 -1.12
CA ASP A 66 -10.70 -14.91 -1.27
C ASP A 66 -9.28 -14.34 -1.50
N VAL A 67 -9.11 -13.40 -2.43
CA VAL A 67 -7.82 -12.76 -2.69
C VAL A 67 -7.28 -12.02 -1.47
N ASN A 68 -8.13 -11.28 -0.76
CA ASN A 68 -7.74 -10.55 0.45
C ASN A 68 -7.26 -11.49 1.55
N GLU A 69 -7.90 -12.65 1.71
CA GLU A 69 -7.53 -13.62 2.72
C GLU A 69 -6.20 -14.32 2.39
N MET A 70 -5.96 -14.63 1.12
CA MET A 70 -4.65 -15.10 0.65
C MET A 70 -3.55 -14.08 0.94
N LEU A 71 -3.83 -12.79 0.74
CA LEU A 71 -2.88 -11.71 1.04
C LEU A 71 -2.60 -11.59 2.54
N LYS A 72 -3.61 -11.75 3.40
CA LYS A 72 -3.43 -11.78 4.87
C LYS A 72 -2.49 -12.89 5.29
N VAL A 73 -2.61 -14.09 4.71
CA VAL A 73 -1.70 -15.21 4.98
C VAL A 73 -0.27 -14.85 4.54
N TYR A 74 -0.11 -14.30 3.33
CA TYR A 74 1.21 -13.96 2.80
C TYR A 74 1.92 -12.86 3.62
N PHE A 75 1.17 -11.87 4.10
CA PHE A 75 1.67 -10.73 4.88
C PHE A 75 1.44 -10.88 6.40
N GLN A 76 1.11 -12.09 6.89
CA GLN A 76 0.85 -12.33 8.32
C GLN A 76 2.01 -11.86 9.22
N ASN A 77 3.23 -12.06 8.73
CA ASN A 77 4.43 -11.42 9.25
C ASN A 77 4.77 -10.25 8.31
N GLU A 78 4.72 -9.03 8.83
CA GLU A 78 5.08 -7.81 8.08
C GLU A 78 6.39 -8.02 7.32
N LYS A 79 6.47 -7.54 6.07
CA LYS A 79 7.62 -7.80 5.19
C LYS A 79 8.48 -6.56 5.04
N ASN A 80 9.77 -6.70 5.33
CA ASN A 80 10.74 -5.67 5.01
C ASN A 80 11.20 -5.79 3.56
N VAL A 81 11.07 -4.70 2.81
CA VAL A 81 11.61 -4.51 1.47
C VAL A 81 12.54 -3.31 1.52
N GLY A 82 13.84 -3.57 1.70
CA GLY A 82 14.83 -2.52 1.97
C GLY A 82 14.49 -1.76 3.25
N SER A 83 14.32 -0.45 3.15
CA SER A 83 13.94 0.46 4.25
C SER A 83 12.43 0.64 4.45
N ILE A 84 11.60 -0.11 3.69
CA ILE A 84 10.14 -0.05 3.76
C ILE A 84 9.63 -1.32 4.44
N LEU A 85 8.90 -1.14 5.53
CA LEU A 85 8.16 -2.22 6.19
C LEU A 85 6.73 -2.23 5.64
N VAL A 86 6.37 -3.29 4.92
CA VAL A 86 5.03 -3.53 4.40
C VAL A 86 4.21 -4.28 5.44
N LYS A 87 3.16 -3.65 5.96
CA LYS A 87 2.35 -4.22 7.04
C LYS A 87 1.33 -5.23 6.53
N SER A 88 0.66 -4.90 5.43
CA SER A 88 -0.36 -5.73 4.79
C SER A 88 -0.59 -5.27 3.34
N VAL A 89 -1.44 -6.01 2.62
CA VAL A 89 -1.98 -5.61 1.32
C VAL A 89 -3.46 -5.94 1.31
N LYS A 90 -4.28 -5.00 0.86
CA LYS A 90 -5.70 -5.22 0.58
C LYS A 90 -6.02 -4.83 -0.86
N VAL A 91 -6.92 -5.60 -1.46
CA VAL A 91 -7.50 -5.37 -2.77
C VAL A 91 -8.98 -5.05 -2.64
N ASP A 92 -9.46 -4.16 -3.49
CA ASP A 92 -10.87 -3.83 -3.68
C ASP A 92 -11.13 -3.64 -5.18
N THR A 93 -12.31 -4.02 -5.67
CA THR A 93 -12.70 -3.85 -7.06
C THR A 93 -13.80 -2.80 -7.16
N LYS A 94 -13.49 -1.67 -7.78
CA LYS A 94 -14.45 -0.58 -8.00
C LYS A 94 -14.43 -0.15 -9.45
N ASP A 95 -15.61 0.02 -10.05
CA ASP A 95 -15.76 0.48 -11.43
C ASP A 95 -15.00 -0.39 -12.46
N ASN A 96 -15.02 -1.72 -12.26
CA ASN A 96 -14.26 -2.73 -13.02
C ASN A 96 -12.73 -2.55 -12.97
N LYS A 97 -12.22 -1.84 -11.97
CA LYS A 97 -10.79 -1.61 -11.77
C LYS A 97 -10.34 -2.10 -10.40
N LEU A 98 -9.08 -2.48 -10.33
CA LEU A 98 -8.44 -2.94 -9.12
C LEU A 98 -7.86 -1.76 -8.33
N ASN A 99 -8.34 -1.58 -7.10
CA ASN A 99 -7.73 -0.78 -6.06
C ASN A 99 -6.81 -1.67 -5.21
N LEU A 100 -5.55 -1.26 -5.06
CA LEU A 100 -4.60 -1.85 -4.14
C LEU A 100 -4.35 -0.86 -2.99
N TYR A 101 -4.33 -1.35 -1.77
CA TYR A 101 -3.99 -0.58 -0.57
C TYR A 101 -2.86 -1.28 0.16
N VAL A 102 -1.78 -0.55 0.43
CA VAL A 102 -0.54 -1.07 1.01
C VAL A 102 -0.12 -0.13 2.14
N PRO A 103 -0.54 -0.38 3.39
CA PRO A 103 0.01 0.32 4.54
C PRO A 103 1.48 -0.05 4.71
N VAL A 104 2.33 0.96 4.73
CA VAL A 104 3.78 0.82 4.89
C VAL A 104 4.33 1.74 5.96
N ARG A 105 5.49 1.38 6.50
CA ARG A 105 6.30 2.23 7.35
C ARG A 105 7.65 2.49 6.69
N TYR A 106 7.97 3.75 6.47
CA TYR A 106 9.26 4.20 5.92
C TYR A 106 9.90 5.18 6.89
N ASN A 107 11.11 4.88 7.36
CA ASN A 107 11.86 5.70 8.32
C ASN A 107 11.03 6.13 9.56
N GLY A 108 10.19 5.22 10.09
CA GLY A 108 9.33 5.50 11.25
C GLY A 108 8.05 6.29 10.96
N ILE A 109 7.76 6.60 9.68
CA ILE A 109 6.54 7.25 9.24
C ILE A 109 5.60 6.21 8.63
N ASP A 110 4.39 6.11 9.19
CA ASP A 110 3.32 5.28 8.64
C ASP A 110 2.63 6.00 7.49
N LEU A 111 2.56 5.32 6.34
CA LEU A 111 2.03 5.81 5.07
C LEU A 111 1.07 4.78 4.49
N LEU A 112 -0.01 5.23 3.85
CA LEU A 112 -0.85 4.36 3.04
C LEU A 112 -0.52 4.57 1.57
N MET A 113 0.14 3.61 0.94
CA MET A 113 0.25 3.62 -0.51
C MET A 113 -1.02 3.01 -1.10
N SER A 114 -1.54 3.60 -2.17
CA SER A 114 -2.64 2.99 -2.92
C SER A 114 -2.46 3.15 -4.41
N SER A 115 -2.94 2.18 -5.18
CA SER A 115 -2.95 2.26 -6.64
C SER A 115 -4.31 1.85 -7.18
N TYR A 116 -4.64 2.42 -8.34
CA TYR A 116 -5.85 2.13 -9.08
C TYR A 116 -5.46 1.78 -10.51
N GLY A 117 -6.05 0.74 -11.10
CA GLY A 117 -5.72 0.34 -12.47
C GLY A 117 -6.47 -0.89 -12.98
N ASP A 118 -6.23 -1.22 -14.24
CA ASP A 118 -6.84 -2.37 -14.92
C ASP A 118 -5.97 -3.63 -14.76
N VAL A 119 -6.62 -4.78 -14.54
CA VAL A 119 -5.96 -6.09 -14.56
C VAL A 119 -6.39 -6.83 -15.81
N SER A 120 -5.43 -7.44 -16.50
CA SER A 120 -5.69 -8.30 -17.66
C SER A 120 -4.74 -9.49 -17.65
N ALA A 121 -5.13 -10.58 -18.31
CA ALA A 121 -4.25 -11.73 -18.54
C ALA A 121 -3.89 -11.79 -20.03
N ARG A 122 -2.61 -11.86 -20.35
CA ARG A 122 -2.11 -12.01 -21.72
C ARG A 122 -0.82 -12.82 -21.70
N ASP A 123 -0.69 -13.80 -22.60
CA ASP A 123 0.53 -14.60 -22.79
C ASP A 123 1.04 -15.22 -21.47
N ASP A 124 0.15 -15.85 -20.71
CA ASP A 124 0.41 -16.44 -19.37
C ASP A 124 0.93 -15.44 -18.31
N LYS A 125 0.75 -14.13 -18.56
CA LYS A 125 1.12 -13.06 -17.63
C LYS A 125 -0.12 -12.33 -17.15
N ILE A 126 -0.12 -12.02 -15.86
CA ILE A 126 -1.05 -11.05 -15.28
C ILE A 126 -0.43 -9.67 -15.47
N ILE A 127 -1.13 -8.80 -16.20
CA ILE A 127 -0.73 -7.43 -16.49
C ILE A 127 -1.59 -6.51 -15.63
N TYR A 128 -0.95 -5.80 -14.70
CA TYR A 128 -1.57 -4.71 -13.95
C TYR A 128 -1.18 -3.36 -14.56
N LYS A 129 -2.13 -2.72 -15.26
CA LYS A 129 -1.95 -1.40 -15.85
C LYS A 129 -2.37 -0.33 -14.84
N VAL A 130 -1.39 0.20 -14.12
CA VAL A 130 -1.60 1.26 -13.14
C VAL A 130 -2.08 2.53 -13.82
N ASP A 131 -3.17 3.12 -13.33
CA ASP A 131 -3.73 4.41 -13.74
C ASP A 131 -3.32 5.56 -12.83
N SER A 132 -3.31 5.33 -11.53
CA SER A 132 -2.84 6.30 -10.55
C SER A 132 -2.22 5.63 -9.34
N ILE A 133 -1.32 6.34 -8.68
CA ILE A 133 -0.70 5.91 -7.43
C ILE A 133 -0.80 7.07 -6.46
N LYS A 134 -1.10 6.77 -5.20
CA LYS A 134 -1.24 7.75 -4.13
C LYS A 134 -0.42 7.32 -2.92
N MET A 135 0.06 8.30 -2.19
CA MET A 135 0.67 8.15 -0.87
C MET A 135 -0.15 9.01 0.09
N GLY A 136 -1.04 8.36 0.83
CA GLY A 136 -2.13 9.01 1.56
C GLY A 136 -3.08 9.72 0.61
N LYS A 137 -3.27 11.03 0.82
CA LYS A 137 -4.10 11.89 -0.05
C LYS A 137 -3.36 12.44 -1.26
N VAL A 138 -2.04 12.28 -1.33
CA VAL A 138 -1.20 12.89 -2.37
C VAL A 138 -1.07 11.92 -3.55
N SER A 139 -1.38 12.38 -4.76
CA SER A 139 -1.13 11.58 -5.97
C SER A 139 0.33 11.68 -6.37
N VAL A 140 0.95 10.52 -6.61
CA VAL A 140 2.35 10.40 -7.01
C VAL A 140 2.41 10.17 -8.53
N PRO A 141 3.19 10.96 -9.28
CA PRO A 141 3.41 10.73 -10.70
C PRO A 141 4.00 9.34 -10.96
N LYS A 142 3.44 8.61 -11.92
CA LYS A 142 3.93 7.27 -12.32
C LYS A 142 5.42 7.27 -12.68
N SER A 143 5.89 8.34 -13.31
CA SER A 143 7.29 8.47 -13.74
C SER A 143 8.26 8.37 -12.56
N ILE A 144 7.90 8.89 -11.39
CA ILE A 144 8.76 8.82 -10.19
C ILE A 144 8.92 7.36 -9.76
N LEU A 145 7.82 6.61 -9.68
CA LEU A 145 7.84 5.21 -9.28
C LEU A 145 8.51 4.29 -10.31
N LEU A 146 8.20 4.48 -11.59
CA LEU A 146 8.80 3.67 -12.67
C LEU A 146 10.30 3.91 -12.81
N ASN A 147 10.77 5.14 -12.63
CA ASN A 147 12.20 5.44 -12.62
C ASN A 147 12.92 4.77 -11.45
N GLU A 148 12.30 4.75 -10.27
CA GLU A 148 12.87 4.08 -9.10
C GLU A 148 12.98 2.57 -9.29
N ILE A 149 11.93 1.93 -9.82
CA ILE A 149 11.95 0.48 -10.13
C ILE A 149 13.03 0.16 -11.17
N LYS A 150 13.15 0.97 -12.22
CA LYS A 150 14.17 0.79 -13.26
C LYS A 150 15.59 0.92 -12.70
N ASN A 151 15.80 1.74 -11.68
CA ASN A 151 17.12 1.90 -11.05
C ASN A 151 17.48 0.72 -10.11
N GLN A 152 16.49 -0.06 -9.67
CA GLN A 152 16.69 -1.23 -8.81
C GLN A 152 16.68 -2.58 -9.55
N THR A 153 16.44 -2.57 -10.88
CA THR A 153 16.45 -3.76 -11.76
C THR A 153 17.65 -3.72 -12.68
#